data_AF-A0A8T5RI38-F1
#
_entry.id   AF-A0A8T5RI38-F1
#
_cell.length_a   1.000
_cell.length_b   1.000
_cell.length_c   1.000
_cell.angle_alpha   90.00
_cell.angle_beta   90.00
_cell.angle_gamma   90.00
#
_symmetry.space_group_name_H-M   'P 1'
#
loop_
_entity.id
_entity.type
_entity.pdbx_description
1 polymer ?
#
loop_
_entity_poly.entity_id
_entity_poly.type
_entity_poly.pdbx_seq_one_letter_code
_entity_poly.pdbx_strand_id
1 'polypeptide(L)'
;MEGNSSLDNENEIIYILDDLKKWNNLFTIDHEYYFDGWAIFMTEKNLYPRYIVIFKSYKEKTFTIKSYEVYFSELYTKKYKELIQIDKISNIKDLLREIKEIIYGKDFHNYAKKIIVNKIK
;
A
#
# COMPACT_ATOMS: atom_id res chain seq x y z
N MET A 1 11.11 -19.41 -24.49
CA MET A 1 11.92 -18.54 -23.63
C MET A 1 11.03 -18.14 -22.46
N GLU A 2 10.97 -18.94 -21.39
CA GLU A 2 9.96 -18.78 -20.32
C GLU A 2 10.55 -18.88 -18.90
N GLY A 3 11.87 -18.79 -18.75
CA GLY A 3 12.54 -19.07 -17.47
C GLY A 3 12.82 -17.87 -16.54
N ASN A 4 12.58 -16.61 -16.96
CA ASN A 4 13.11 -15.44 -16.22
C ASN A 4 12.06 -14.58 -15.50
N SER A 5 10.77 -14.63 -15.86
CA SER A 5 9.80 -13.66 -15.31
C SER A 5 9.42 -13.93 -13.85
N SER A 6 9.43 -15.18 -13.39
CA SER A 6 9.15 -15.51 -11.98
C SER A 6 10.27 -15.03 -11.07
N LEU A 7 11.52 -15.30 -11.46
CA LEU A 7 12.71 -14.90 -10.71
C LEU A 7 12.83 -13.37 -10.61
N ASP A 8 12.49 -12.65 -11.70
CA ASP A 8 12.49 -11.18 -11.71
C ASP A 8 11.45 -10.60 -10.75
N ASN A 9 10.25 -11.19 -10.66
CA ASN A 9 9.21 -10.77 -9.72
C ASN A 9 9.57 -11.10 -8.26
N GLU A 10 10.15 -12.29 -8.01
CA GLU A 10 10.62 -12.66 -6.68
C GLU A 10 11.72 -11.72 -6.17
N ASN A 11 12.71 -11.43 -7.00
CA ASN A 11 13.77 -10.47 -6.66
C ASN A 11 13.23 -9.07 -6.37
N GLU A 12 12.24 -8.62 -7.15
CA GLU A 12 11.57 -7.34 -6.93
C GLU A 12 10.85 -7.29 -5.58
N ILE A 13 10.06 -8.33 -5.26
CA ILE A 13 9.36 -8.43 -3.98
C ILE A 13 10.36 -8.48 -2.82
N ILE A 14 11.42 -9.28 -2.92
CA ILE A 14 12.46 -9.38 -1.90
C ILE A 14 13.10 -8.02 -1.63
N TYR A 15 13.43 -7.28 -2.70
CA TYR A 15 14.01 -5.95 -2.57
C TYR A 15 13.06 -4.97 -1.88
N ILE A 16 11.78 -4.98 -2.24
CA ILE A 16 10.77 -4.11 -1.61
C ILE A 16 10.60 -4.49 -0.14
N LEU A 17 10.43 -5.77 0.16
CA LEU A 17 10.27 -6.26 1.53
C LEU A 17 11.47 -5.90 2.41
N ASP A 18 12.70 -5.99 1.89
CA ASP A 18 13.90 -5.64 2.64
C ASP A 18 13.92 -4.16 3.05
N ASP A 19 13.58 -3.24 2.13
CA ASP A 19 13.45 -1.82 2.47
C ASP A 19 12.31 -1.56 3.46
N LEU A 20 11.21 -2.29 3.35
CA LEU A 20 10.06 -2.15 4.24
C LEU A 20 10.30 -2.66 5.66
N LYS A 21 11.28 -3.55 5.89
CA LYS A 21 11.63 -4.05 7.24
C LYS A 21 11.96 -2.95 8.24
N LYS A 22 12.46 -1.79 7.77
CA LYS A 22 12.73 -0.63 8.64
C LYS A 22 11.48 -0.10 9.36
N TRP A 23 10.29 -0.48 8.90
CA TRP A 23 9.01 -0.09 9.46
C TRP A 23 8.32 -1.20 10.26
N ASN A 24 8.99 -2.34 10.51
CA ASN A 24 8.41 -3.47 11.25
C ASN A 24 8.02 -3.14 12.69
N ASN A 25 8.54 -2.06 13.27
CA ASN A 25 8.12 -1.57 14.57
C ASN A 25 6.72 -0.92 14.53
N LEU A 26 6.34 -0.35 13.39
CA LEU A 26 5.06 0.34 13.19
C LEU A 26 4.02 -0.56 12.48
N PHE A 27 4.47 -1.40 11.56
CA PHE A 27 3.61 -2.22 10.71
C PHE A 27 3.94 -3.72 10.85
N THR A 28 2.90 -4.54 10.75
CA THR A 28 3.03 -5.94 10.32
C THR A 28 3.00 -5.96 8.81
N ILE A 29 3.94 -6.67 8.19
CA ILE A 29 4.15 -6.68 6.75
C ILE A 29 4.04 -8.11 6.25
N ASP A 30 3.05 -8.35 5.39
CA ASP A 30 2.76 -9.63 4.78
C ASP A 30 2.76 -9.49 3.25
N HIS A 31 2.90 -10.59 2.52
CA HIS A 31 2.78 -10.60 1.07
C HIS A 31 2.06 -11.86 0.59
N GLU A 32 1.31 -11.73 -0.50
CA GLU A 32 0.59 -12.83 -1.12
C GLU A 32 0.75 -12.80 -2.64
N TYR A 33 0.76 -13.98 -3.24
CA TYR A 33 0.72 -14.16 -4.68
C TYR A 33 -0.70 -14.50 -5.12
N TYR A 34 -1.14 -13.86 -6.20
CA TYR A 34 -2.42 -14.09 -6.85
C TYR A 34 -2.19 -14.61 -8.27
N PHE A 35 -3.26 -15.05 -8.92
CA PHE A 35 -3.18 -15.54 -10.30
C PHE A 35 -2.75 -14.44 -11.28
N ASP A 36 -3.06 -13.17 -11.00
CA ASP A 36 -2.84 -12.03 -11.88
C ASP A 36 -1.74 -11.07 -11.40
N GLY A 37 -1.10 -11.35 -10.26
CA GLY A 37 -0.09 -10.47 -9.69
C GLY A 37 0.32 -10.88 -8.28
N TRP A 38 0.84 -9.92 -7.54
CA TRP A 38 1.18 -10.06 -6.13
C TRP A 38 0.81 -8.80 -5.37
N ALA A 39 0.63 -8.93 -4.05
CA ALA A 39 0.41 -7.80 -3.17
C ALA A 39 1.28 -7.88 -1.93
N ILE A 40 1.65 -6.71 -1.41
CA ILE A 40 2.24 -6.53 -0.09
C ILE A 40 1.24 -5.74 0.76
N PHE A 41 1.02 -6.23 1.97
CA PHE A 41 0.09 -5.68 2.94
C PHE A 41 0.87 -5.13 4.12
N MET A 42 0.60 -3.89 4.49
CA MET A 42 1.16 -3.27 5.69
C MET A 42 0.01 -2.89 6.62
N THR A 43 -0.08 -3.58 7.76
CA THR A 43 -1.09 -3.32 8.80
C THR A 43 -0.44 -2.62 9.98
N GLU A 44 -0.87 -1.41 10.29
CA GLU A 44 -0.32 -0.66 11.43
C GLU A 44 -0.70 -1.34 12.75
N LYS A 45 0.27 -1.42 13.68
CA LYS A 45 0.13 -2.14 14.95
C LYS A 45 -0.61 -1.34 16.05
N ASN A 46 -0.98 -0.09 15.77
CA ASN A 46 -1.53 0.86 16.76
C ASN A 46 -3.08 0.90 16.78
N LEU A 47 -3.63 1.61 17.77
CA LEU A 47 -5.07 1.80 18.04
C LEU A 47 -5.88 2.41 16.89
N TYR A 48 -5.25 3.15 15.98
CA TYR A 48 -5.84 3.64 14.73
C TYR A 48 -5.17 2.91 13.57
N PRO A 49 -5.63 1.70 13.20
CA PRO A 49 -4.88 0.90 12.26
C PRO A 49 -5.00 1.50 10.87
N ARG A 50 -3.89 1.97 10.30
CA ARG A 50 -3.78 2.11 8.85
C ARG A 50 -3.57 0.76 8.20
N TYR A 51 -4.10 0.62 6.99
CA TYR A 51 -3.88 -0.53 6.14
C TYR A 51 -3.41 -0.05 4.77
N ILE A 52 -2.19 -0.42 4.38
CA ILE A 52 -1.60 -0.03 3.09
C ILE A 52 -1.44 -1.30 2.25
N VAL A 53 -1.88 -1.22 1.00
CA VAL A 53 -1.77 -2.29 0.02
C VAL A 53 -0.90 -1.80 -1.13
N ILE A 54 0.15 -2.55 -1.44
CA ILE A 54 0.96 -2.38 -2.64
C ILE A 54 0.62 -3.54 -3.54
N PHE A 55 0.21 -3.26 -4.77
CA PHE A 55 -0.18 -4.29 -5.74
C PHE A 55 0.57 -4.09 -7.05
N LYS A 56 0.91 -5.21 -7.70
CA LYS A 56 1.41 -5.23 -9.07
C LYS A 56 0.87 -6.44 -9.81
N SER A 57 0.29 -6.20 -10.99
CA SER A 57 -0.12 -7.28 -11.89
C SER A 57 1.08 -7.82 -12.67
N TYR A 58 1.10 -9.12 -12.98
CA TYR A 58 2.11 -9.70 -13.87
C TYR A 58 2.02 -9.17 -15.31
N LYS A 59 0.86 -8.63 -15.70
CA LYS A 59 0.64 -8.06 -17.05
C LYS A 59 1.10 -6.61 -17.14
N GLU A 60 1.22 -5.92 -16.02
CA GLU A 60 1.57 -4.51 -15.96
C GLU A 60 2.97 -4.31 -15.38
N LYS A 61 3.68 -3.29 -15.87
CA LYS A 61 5.01 -2.94 -15.37
C LYS A 61 4.95 -1.87 -14.28
N THR A 62 3.77 -1.62 -13.72
CA THR A 62 3.52 -0.54 -12.78
C THR A 62 2.93 -1.04 -11.48
N PHE A 63 3.20 -0.32 -10.40
CA PHE A 63 2.63 -0.57 -9.09
C PHE A 63 1.42 0.33 -8.84
N THR A 64 0.53 -0.15 -7.98
CA THR A 64 -0.54 0.64 -7.36
C THR A 64 -0.36 0.59 -5.85
N ILE A 65 -0.54 1.73 -5.19
CA ILE A 65 -0.66 1.82 -3.73
C ILE A 65 -2.07 2.25 -3.35
N LYS A 66 -2.66 1.59 -2.36
CA LYS A 66 -3.90 2.04 -1.71
C LYS A 66 -3.66 2.14 -0.20
N SER A 67 -4.11 3.22 0.42
CA SER A 67 -4.11 3.37 1.88
C SER A 67 -5.53 3.49 2.41
N TYR A 68 -5.79 2.85 3.53
CA TYR A 68 -7.08 2.79 4.19
C TYR A 68 -6.97 3.16 5.66
N GLU A 69 -7.94 3.92 6.13
CA GLU A 69 -8.30 3.99 7.54
C GLU A 69 -9.14 2.76 7.89
N VAL A 70 -8.70 2.02 8.90
CA VAL A 70 -9.48 0.91 9.47
C VAL A 70 -10.24 1.43 10.68
N TYR A 71 -11.55 1.17 10.69
CA TYR A 71 -12.43 1.53 11.80
C TYR A 71 -13.45 0.42 12.03
N PHE A 72 -14.13 0.44 13.17
CA PHE A 72 -15.19 -0.50 13.48
C PHE A 72 -16.54 0.21 13.37
N SER A 73 -17.53 -0.48 12.79
CA SER A 73 -18.91 0.01 12.81
C SER A 73 -19.50 -0.09 14.23
N GLU A 74 -20.69 0.48 14.41
CA GLU A 74 -21.48 0.33 15.65
C GLU A 74 -21.76 -1.15 15.99
N LEU A 75 -21.76 -2.04 14.98
CA LEU A 75 -21.93 -3.48 15.13
C LEU A 75 -20.60 -4.23 15.28
N TYR A 76 -19.51 -3.52 15.60
CA TYR A 76 -18.15 -4.07 15.73
C TYR A 76 -17.61 -4.78 14.48
N THR A 77 -18.16 -4.48 13.30
CA THR A 77 -17.63 -5.02 12.04
C THR A 77 -16.47 -4.15 11.57
N LYS A 78 -15.32 -4.74 11.27
CA LYS A 78 -14.18 -4.05 10.67
C LYS A 78 -14.58 -3.47 9.30
N LYS A 79 -14.34 -2.17 9.11
CA LYS A 79 -14.60 -1.42 7.88
C LYS A 79 -13.32 -0.74 7.43
N TYR A 80 -13.24 -0.49 6.12
CA TYR A 80 -12.11 0.15 5.47
C TYR A 80 -12.60 1.37 4.74
N LYS A 81 -11.91 2.49 4.94
CA LYS A 81 -12.20 3.74 4.26
C LYS A 81 -10.95 4.17 3.52
N GLU A 82 -11.05 4.22 2.20
CA GLU A 82 -9.92 4.61 1.36
C GLU A 82 -9.55 6.07 1.62
N LEU A 83 -8.27 6.29 1.91
CA LEU A 83 -7.67 7.61 2.12
C LEU A 83 -7.03 8.12 0.83
N ILE A 84 -6.31 7.25 0.14
CA ILE A 84 -5.64 7.56 -1.12
C ILE A 84 -5.47 6.30 -1.98
N GLN A 85 -5.50 6.50 -3.30
CA GLN A 85 -5.08 5.55 -4.31
C GLN A 85 -4.06 6.25 -5.21
N ILE A 86 -2.92 5.60 -5.45
CA ILE A 86 -1.86 6.06 -6.35
C ILE A 86 -1.62 4.95 -7.37
N ASP A 87 -1.95 5.21 -8.62
CA ASP A 87 -1.81 4.25 -9.71
C ASP A 87 -0.59 4.55 -10.59
N LYS A 88 -0.18 3.53 -11.36
CA LYS A 88 0.81 3.67 -12.44
C LYS A 88 2.19 4.15 -11.98
N ILE A 89 2.65 3.68 -10.81
CA ILE A 89 4.02 3.95 -10.34
C ILE A 89 4.98 3.08 -11.15
N SER A 90 5.89 3.68 -11.91
CA SER A 90 6.67 2.96 -12.93
C SER A 90 7.96 2.30 -12.45
N ASN A 91 8.43 2.60 -11.24
CA ASN A 91 9.68 2.06 -10.72
C ASN A 91 9.68 1.97 -9.20
N ILE A 92 10.57 1.13 -8.68
CA ILE A 92 10.68 0.82 -7.25
C ILE A 92 11.11 2.06 -6.44
N LYS A 93 12.00 2.91 -6.98
CA LYS A 93 12.46 4.11 -6.25
C LYS A 93 11.30 5.05 -5.94
N ASP A 94 10.44 5.29 -6.92
CA ASP A 94 9.23 6.10 -6.74
C ASP A 94 8.25 5.40 -5.82
N LEU A 95 8.06 4.08 -5.94
CA LEU A 95 7.23 3.28 -5.03
C LEU A 95 7.65 3.47 -3.57
N LEU A 96 8.93 3.28 -3.25
CA LEU A 96 9.45 3.40 -1.89
C LEU A 96 9.36 4.84 -1.36
N ARG A 97 9.52 5.85 -2.23
CA ARG A 97 9.26 7.26 -1.86
C ARG A 97 7.80 7.46 -1.48
N GLU A 98 6.87 7.00 -2.32
CA GLU A 98 5.43 7.14 -2.07
C GLU A 98 5.01 6.44 -0.77
N ILE A 99 5.50 5.22 -0.52
CA ILE A 99 5.23 4.50 0.73
C ILE A 99 5.75 5.28 1.94
N LYS A 100 6.97 5.81 1.86
CA LYS A 100 7.55 6.64 2.93
C LYS A 100 6.71 7.89 3.21
N GLU A 101 6.25 8.59 2.18
CA GLU A 101 5.38 9.76 2.33
C GLU A 101 4.01 9.39 2.93
N ILE A 102 3.43 8.24 2.54
CA ILE A 102 2.19 7.71 3.13
C ILE A 102 2.39 7.38 4.62
N ILE A 103 3.49 6.72 4.98
CA ILE A 103 3.82 6.42 6.39
C ILE A 103 3.90 7.71 7.21
N TYR A 104 4.45 8.79 6.63
CA TYR A 104 4.48 10.13 7.24
C TYR A 104 3.17 10.93 7.15
N GLY A 105 2.09 10.34 6.65
CA GLY A 105 0.74 10.92 6.74
C GLY A 105 0.28 11.70 5.50
N LYS A 106 0.93 11.53 4.33
CA LYS A 106 0.47 12.10 3.06
C LYS A 106 -0.99 11.72 2.74
N ASP A 107 -1.38 10.49 3.05
CA ASP A 107 -2.72 9.95 2.86
C ASP A 107 -3.76 10.71 3.70
N PHE A 108 -3.52 10.89 5.00
CA PHE A 108 -4.38 11.67 5.88
C PHE A 108 -4.48 13.13 5.45
N HIS A 109 -3.35 13.76 5.11
CA HIS A 109 -3.32 15.16 4.68
C HIS A 109 -4.18 15.36 3.41
N ASN A 110 -4.00 14.50 2.41
CA ASN A 110 -4.75 14.57 1.16
C ASN A 110 -6.23 14.31 1.38
N TYR A 111 -6.57 13.33 2.23
CA TYR A 111 -7.94 13.02 2.58
C TYR A 111 -8.63 14.20 3.29
N ALA A 112 -7.98 14.80 4.28
CA ALA A 112 -8.49 15.97 5.00
C ALA A 112 -8.72 17.16 4.04
N LYS A 113 -7.75 17.44 3.15
CA LYS A 113 -7.87 18.49 2.13
C LYS A 113 -9.09 18.25 1.23
N LYS A 114 -9.31 17.01 0.79
CA LYS A 114 -10.47 16.64 -0.04
C LYS A 114 -11.80 16.88 0.68
N ILE A 115 -11.90 16.54 1.97
CA ILE A 115 -13.10 16.82 2.76
C ILE A 115 -13.37 18.32 2.84
N ILE A 116 -12.34 19.12 3.14
CA ILE A 116 -12.48 20.57 3.29
C ILE A 116 -13.00 21.20 1.99
N VAL A 117 -12.40 20.85 0.85
CA VAL A 117 -12.83 21.35 -0.46
C VAL A 117 -14.29 20.98 -0.76
N ASN A 118 -14.71 19.77 -0.41
CA ASN A 118 -16.07 19.30 -0.65
C ASN A 118 -17.11 19.91 0.30
N LYS A 119 -16.71 20.44 1.47
CA LYS A 119 -17.61 21.13 2.41
C LYS A 119 -17.85 22.61 2.04
N ILE A 120 -16.98 23.19 1.23
CA ILE A 120 -17.04 24.60 0.82
C ILE A 120 -17.82 24.76 -0.50
N LYS A 121 -18.13 23.66 -1.20
CA LYS A 121 -19.00 23.62 -2.38
C LYS A 121 -20.43 23.30 -1.97
#